data_AF-A0A376YDW8-F1
#
_entry.id   AF-A0A376YDW8-F1
#
_cell.length_a   1.000
_cell.length_b   1.000
_cell.length_c   1.000
_cell.angle_alpha   90.00
_cell.angle_beta   90.00
_cell.angle_gamma   90.00
#
_symmetry.space_group_name_H-M   'P 1'
#
loop_
_entity.id
_entity.type
_entity.pdbx_description
1 polymer ?
#
loop_
_entity_poly.entity_id
_entity_poly.type
_entity_poly.pdbx_seq_one_letter_code
_entity_poly.pdbx_strand_id
1 'polypeptide(L)' 'MVGADGFGYANDRGNWVKIPQIGRVIIGDRVEIGACTTIDRGALDDTVIGNGVII' A
#
# COMPACT_ATOMS: atom_id res chain seq x y z
N MET A 1 6.23 -7.50 3.76
CA MET A 1 5.67 -7.45 2.39
C MET A 1 5.50 -6.00 1.99
N VAL A 2 5.98 -5.58 0.82
CA VAL A 2 5.89 -4.19 0.36
C VAL A 2 5.26 -4.17 -1.03
N GLY A 3 4.24 -3.34 -1.23
CA GLY A 3 3.59 -3.09 -2.51
C GLY A 3 2.48 -4.06 -2.91
N ALA A 4 1.89 -4.77 -1.94
CA ALA A 4 0.69 -5.57 -2.20
C ALA A 4 -0.53 -4.67 -2.46
N ASP A 5 -1.60 -5.25 -3.03
CA ASP A 5 -2.86 -4.53 -3.19
C ASP A 5 -3.48 -4.26 -1.82
N GLY A 6 -3.85 -3.00 -1.57
CA GLY A 6 -4.66 -2.64 -0.42
C GLY A 6 -6.12 -3.10 -0.55
N PHE A 7 -6.93 -2.72 0.43
CA PHE A 7 -8.36 -3.04 0.44
C PHE A 7 -9.18 -2.12 -0.49
N GLY A 8 -9.13 -2.40 -1.79
CA GLY A 8 -9.87 -1.67 -2.83
C GLY A 8 -11.01 -2.49 -3.43
N TYR A 9 -12.24 -2.29 -2.95
CA TYR A 9 -13.44 -2.95 -3.48
C TYR A 9 -14.63 -1.98 -3.55
N ALA A 10 -15.38 -2.04 -4.65
CA ALA A 10 -16.68 -1.38 -4.78
C ALA A 10 -17.80 -2.41 -4.57
N ASN A 11 -18.88 -2.01 -3.91
CA ASN A 11 -20.07 -2.84 -3.81
C ASN A 11 -20.95 -2.64 -5.06
N ASP A 12 -21.14 -3.70 -5.83
CA ASP A 12 -22.14 -3.76 -6.90
C ASP A 12 -23.21 -4.78 -6.52
N ARG A 13 -24.31 -4.29 -5.93
CA ARG A 13 -25.50 -5.08 -5.56
C ARG A 13 -25.17 -6.31 -4.69
N GLY A 14 -24.29 -6.14 -3.72
CA GLY A 14 -23.83 -7.23 -2.84
C GLY A 14 -22.61 -8.00 -3.32
N ASN A 15 -22.14 -7.75 -4.56
CA ASN A 15 -20.87 -8.29 -5.05
C ASN A 15 -19.74 -7.29 -4.83
N TRP A 16 -18.60 -7.76 -4.32
CA TRP A 16 -17.41 -6.94 -4.18
C TRP A 16 -16.58 -6.99 -5.45
N VAL A 17 -16.59 -5.90 -6.21
CA VAL A 17 -15.79 -5.74 -7.43
C VAL A 17 -14.45 -5.15 -7.06
N LYS A 18 -13.36 -5.87 -7.38
CA LYS A 18 -11.99 -5.44 -7.09
C LYS A 18 -11.66 -4.17 -7.87
N ILE A 19 -11.12 -3.17 -7.18
CA ILE A 19 -10.58 -1.95 -7.76
C ILE A 19 -9.06 -2.13 -7.91
N PRO A 20 -8.50 -2.08 -9.14
CA PRO A 20 -7.06 -2.13 -9.34
C PRO A 20 -6.32 -1.05 -8.54
N GLN A 21 -5.31 -1.45 -7.76
CA GLN A 21 -4.45 -0.53 -7.00
C GLN A 21 -3.21 -0.23 -7.85
N ILE A 22 -3.26 0.86 -8.62
CA ILE A 22 -2.23 1.17 -9.62
C ILE A 22 -1.14 2.12 -9.10
N GLY A 23 -1.31 2.67 -7.90
CA GLY A 23 -0.27 3.43 -7.21
C GLY A 23 0.93 2.56 -6.82
N ARG A 24 1.91 3.15 -6.16
CA ARG A 24 3.14 2.47 -5.74
C ARG A 24 3.38 2.65 -4.25
N VAL A 25 4.49 2.11 -3.78
CA VAL A 25 5.08 2.45 -2.48
C VAL A 25 6.38 3.17 -2.77
N ILE A 26 6.55 4.37 -2.23
CA ILE A 26 7.79 5.15 -2.26
C ILE A 26 8.40 5.09 -0.86
N ILE A 27 9.62 4.56 -0.77
CA ILE A 27 10.37 4.46 0.48
C ILE A 27 11.53 5.45 0.40
N GLY A 28 11.61 6.34 1.39
CA GLY A 28 12.68 7.32 1.53
C GLY A 28 14.00 6.72 2.01
N ASP A 29 14.97 7.59 2.22
CA ASP A 29 16.31 7.20 2.67
C ASP A 29 16.32 6.79 4.15
N ARG A 30 17.19 5.82 4.49
CA ARG A 30 17.44 5.38 5.88
C ARG A 30 16.19 4.90 6.61
N VAL A 31 15.33 4.16 5.92
CA VAL A 31 14.13 3.54 6.49
C VAL A 31 14.46 2.15 7.04
N GLU A 32 13.96 1.84 8.22
CA GLU A 32 14.02 0.50 8.82
C GLU A 32 12.61 -0.10 8.85
N ILE A 33 12.48 -1.35 8.35
CA ILE A 33 11.20 -2.09 8.33
C ILE A 33 11.42 -3.43 9.03
N GLY A 34 10.69 -3.64 10.12
CA GLY A 34 10.72 -4.83 10.94
C GLY A 34 10.11 -6.07 10.29
N ALA A 35 10.26 -7.20 10.98
CA ALA A 35 9.79 -8.49 10.51
C ALA A 35 8.26 -8.52 10.39
N CYS A 36 7.77 -9.15 9.32
CA CYS A 36 6.33 -9.34 9.04
C CYS A 36 5.49 -8.06 8.85
N THR A 37 6.12 -6.88 8.73
CA THR A 37 5.41 -5.63 8.39
C THR A 37 4.87 -5.68 6.96
N THR A 38 3.64 -5.21 6.75
CA THR A 38 2.96 -5.13 5.47
C THR A 38 2.69 -3.67 5.10
N ILE A 39 3.14 -3.24 3.92
CA ILE A 39 2.92 -1.90 3.39
C ILE A 39 2.29 -2.06 2.01
N ASP A 40 1.02 -1.69 1.88
CA ASP A 40 0.29 -1.80 0.63
C ASP A 40 0.57 -0.61 -0.29
N ARG A 41 0.47 -0.85 -1.59
CA ARG A 41 0.53 0.21 -2.60
C ARG A 41 -0.75 1.05 -2.57
N GLY A 42 -0.63 2.31 -2.94
CA GLY A 42 -1.80 3.18 -2.99
C GLY A 42 -2.74 2.86 -4.16
N ALA A 43 -3.98 3.32 -4.06
CA ALA A 43 -5.03 3.04 -5.03
C ALA A 43 -4.77 3.72 -6.39
N LEU A 44 -4.49 5.01 -6.36
CA LEU A 44 -4.16 5.85 -7.52
C LEU A 44 -2.85 6.59 -7.25
N ASP A 45 -2.82 7.35 -6.14
CA ASP A 45 -1.61 7.96 -5.62
C ASP A 45 -0.71 6.95 -4.89
N ASP A 46 0.52 7.34 -4.62
CA ASP A 46 1.51 6.47 -3.99
C ASP A 46 1.39 6.47 -2.44
N THR A 47 1.60 5.31 -1.82
CA THR A 47 1.92 5.22 -0.39
C THR A 47 3.34 5.72 -0.18
N VAL A 48 3.58 6.66 0.74
CA VAL A 48 4.90 7.26 0.96
C VAL A 48 5.38 7.02 2.38
N ILE A 49 6.56 6.41 2.51
CA ILE A 49 7.31 6.30 3.78
C ILE A 49 8.46 7.31 3.73
N GLY A 50 8.43 8.27 4.66
CA GLY A 50 9.41 9.36 4.72
C GLY A 50 10.82 8.91 5.11
N ASN A 51 11.80 9.80 4.92
CA ASN A 51 13.19 9.55 5.29
C ASN A 51 13.33 9.32 6.82
N GLY A 52 14.15 8.35 7.22
CA GLY A 52 14.48 8.08 8.62
C GLY A 52 13.38 7.43 9.45
N VAL A 53 12.28 6.99 8.83
CA VAL A 53 11.17 6.32 9.52
C VAL A 53 11.59 4.90 9.92
N ILE A 54 11.15 4.47 11.11
CA ILE A 54 11.40 3.13 11.67
C ILE A 54 10.03 2.51 11.98
N ILE A 55 9.74 1.34 11.39
CA ILE A 55 8.44 0.64 11.49
C ILE A 55 8.62 -0.82 11.83
#